data_AF-A0A3M1SY49-F1
#
_entry.id   AF-A0A3M1SY49-F1
#
_cell.length_a   1.000
_cell.length_b   1.000
_cell.length_c   1.000
_cell.angle_alpha   90.00
_cell.angle_beta   90.00
_cell.angle_gamma   90.00
#
_symmetry.space_group_name_H-M   'P 1'
#
loop_
_entity.id
_entity.type
_entity.pdbx_description
1 polymer ?
#
loop_
_entity_poly.entity_id
_entity_poly.type
_entity_poly.pdbx_seq_one_letter_code
_entity_poly.pdbx_strand_id
1 'polypeptide(L)'
;MKKGSGLWTRTIISIGVTLLGIYMVFGPRSGISAKDFTWEGIKKNLSENINLGLDLKGGSYLVMRVKIEDYLKAVTDNHRQAAFEAAKEAGLSVTDATETAENGNYSVTLIFSDPSQKDAIIEAVKKKVDFNNPIAPWNVSSTDNSITWTLPLQSQRALAKQATEQALRIVESRINTFGVKEPTLQIIGSEDSGRILLQMPGVEDPERVKRLVSAESKLELMKVVSPPYPSPIQTYATREEALASIGGRETLSRKVFPYTEREETTNGERKQRFVVVETPAVIDGSELRDAAAVSRTGIEGDYQIVFSLKPSGAQK
;
A
#
# COMPACT_ATOMS: atom_id res chain seq x y z
N MET A 1 -35.58 5.20 74.14
CA MET A 1 -34.63 4.47 73.25
C MET A 1 -35.17 4.44 71.82
N LYS A 2 -34.65 5.29 70.92
CA LYS A 2 -34.83 5.18 69.46
C LYS A 2 -33.49 5.56 68.81
N LYS A 3 -32.56 4.60 68.73
CA LYS A 3 -31.25 4.78 68.09
C LYS A 3 -30.94 3.48 67.34
N GLY A 4 -31.49 3.37 66.12
CA GLY A 4 -31.34 2.16 65.30
C GLY A 4 -31.77 2.29 63.84
N SER A 5 -32.63 3.27 63.50
CA SER A 5 -33.14 3.42 62.12
C SER A 5 -32.12 3.99 61.13
N GLY A 6 -31.27 4.93 61.55
CA GLY A 6 -30.32 5.60 60.64
C GLY A 6 -29.20 4.71 60.12
N LEU A 7 -28.84 3.65 60.84
CA LEU A 7 -27.76 2.74 60.43
C LEU A 7 -28.26 1.76 59.37
N TRP A 8 -29.47 1.23 59.56
CA TRP A 8 -30.15 0.38 58.59
C TRP A 8 -30.42 1.10 57.25
N THR A 9 -30.84 2.36 57.28
CA THR A 9 -31.02 3.15 56.05
C THR A 9 -29.72 3.31 55.28
N ARG A 10 -28.60 3.57 55.97
CA ARG A 10 -27.27 3.72 55.33
C ARG A 10 -26.74 2.40 54.76
N THR A 11 -27.02 1.29 55.44
CA THR A 11 -26.68 -0.06 54.94
C THR A 11 -27.48 -0.41 53.70
N ILE A 12 -28.79 -0.14 53.67
CA ILE A 12 -29.64 -0.38 52.48
C ILE A 12 -29.15 0.46 51.30
N ILE A 13 -28.85 1.75 51.52
CA ILE A 13 -28.33 2.63 50.46
C ILE A 13 -26.98 2.11 49.95
N SER A 14 -26.07 1.69 50.84
CA SER A 14 -24.76 1.16 50.43
C SER A 14 -24.90 -0.12 49.61
N ILE A 15 -25.80 -1.03 50.01
CA ILE A 15 -26.10 -2.25 49.26
C ILE A 15 -26.69 -1.91 47.89
N GLY A 16 -27.65 -0.97 47.84
CA GLY A 16 -28.26 -0.52 46.60
C GLY A 16 -27.25 0.08 45.61
N VAL A 17 -26.36 0.95 46.09
CA VAL A 17 -25.29 1.54 45.26
C VAL A 17 -24.29 0.49 44.79
N THR A 18 -23.94 -0.47 45.65
CA THR A 18 -23.03 -1.57 45.30
C THR A 18 -23.65 -2.48 44.23
N LEU A 19 -24.92 -2.85 44.37
CA LEU A 19 -25.65 -3.64 43.38
C LEU A 19 -25.82 -2.89 42.06
N LEU A 20 -26.05 -1.57 42.10
CA LEU A 20 -26.10 -0.72 40.91
C LEU A 20 -24.74 -0.67 40.20
N GLY A 21 -23.64 -0.55 40.94
CA GLY A 21 -22.28 -0.56 40.39
C GLY A 21 -21.94 -1.91 39.76
N ILE A 22 -22.28 -3.02 40.42
CA ILE A 22 -22.15 -4.36 39.87
C ILE A 22 -23.01 -4.49 38.60
N TYR A 23 -24.26 -4.02 38.61
CA TYR A 23 -25.11 -4.04 37.41
C TYR A 23 -24.53 -3.22 36.26
N MET A 24 -23.94 -2.05 36.53
CA MET A 24 -23.37 -1.19 35.49
C MET A 24 -22.15 -1.84 34.80
N VAL A 25 -21.39 -2.67 35.54
CA VAL A 25 -20.21 -3.37 35.03
C VAL A 25 -20.57 -4.73 34.40
N PHE A 26 -21.49 -5.48 35.02
CA PHE A 26 -21.78 -6.89 34.70
C PHE A 26 -23.16 -7.13 34.05
N GLY A 27 -24.04 -6.13 34.01
CA GLY A 27 -25.40 -6.25 33.51
C GLY A 27 -25.53 -6.17 31.99
N PRO A 28 -26.55 -6.83 31.40
CA PRO A 28 -26.82 -6.79 29.96
C PRO A 28 -27.26 -5.39 29.51
N ARG A 29 -26.73 -4.90 28.38
CA ARG A 29 -27.02 -3.56 27.84
C ARG A 29 -28.26 -3.51 26.92
N SER A 30 -28.72 -4.65 26.39
CA SER A 30 -29.77 -4.71 25.36
C SER A 30 -31.15 -5.19 25.84
N GLY A 31 -31.39 -5.21 27.16
CA GLY A 31 -32.66 -5.60 27.77
C GLY A 31 -32.49 -6.67 28.84
N ILE A 32 -33.33 -6.64 29.88
CA ILE A 32 -33.23 -7.53 31.04
C ILE A 32 -33.99 -8.82 30.73
N SER A 33 -33.29 -9.94 30.57
CA SER A 33 -33.88 -11.28 30.48
C SER A 33 -33.40 -12.18 31.62
N ALA A 34 -34.26 -13.07 32.10
CA ALA A 34 -33.91 -14.04 33.15
C ALA A 34 -32.73 -14.96 32.76
N LYS A 35 -32.44 -15.07 31.46
CA LYS A 35 -31.31 -15.85 30.93
C LYS A 35 -29.95 -15.15 31.13
N ASP A 36 -29.94 -13.83 31.31
CA ASP A 36 -28.71 -13.03 31.44
C ASP A 36 -28.06 -13.16 32.81
N PHE A 37 -28.82 -13.55 33.84
CA PHE A 37 -28.36 -13.76 35.21
C PHE A 37 -28.01 -15.22 35.52
N THR A 38 -28.01 -16.09 34.49
CA THR A 38 -27.43 -17.42 34.60
C THR A 38 -25.90 -17.35 34.52
N TRP A 39 -25.20 -18.38 35.02
CA TRP A 39 -23.74 -18.43 34.94
C TRP A 39 -23.21 -18.26 33.51
N GLU A 40 -23.90 -18.83 32.51
CA GLU A 40 -23.58 -18.66 31.10
C GLU A 40 -23.90 -17.25 30.58
N GLY A 41 -25.03 -16.67 30.98
CA GLY A 41 -25.42 -15.30 30.64
C GLY A 41 -24.45 -14.24 31.18
N ILE A 42 -24.00 -14.39 32.42
CA ILE A 42 -23.00 -13.50 33.04
C ILE A 42 -21.67 -13.60 32.30
N LYS A 43 -21.23 -14.81 31.95
CA LYS A 43 -19.99 -15.02 31.19
C LYS A 43 -20.04 -14.40 29.79
N LYS A 44 -21.18 -14.55 29.10
CA LYS A 44 -21.42 -13.95 27.79
C LYS A 44 -21.41 -12.43 27.87
N ASN A 45 -22.19 -11.86 28.79
CA ASN A 45 -22.25 -10.41 29.02
C ASN A 45 -20.88 -9.83 29.42
N LEU A 46 -20.08 -10.54 30.23
CA LEU A 46 -18.72 -10.11 30.58
C LEU A 46 -17.80 -10.06 29.35
N SER A 47 -17.87 -11.07 28.49
CA SER A 47 -17.05 -11.13 27.27
C SER A 47 -17.45 -10.09 26.20
N GLU A 48 -18.73 -9.72 26.16
CA GLU A 48 -19.26 -8.70 25.24
C GLU A 48 -19.09 -7.27 25.79
N ASN A 49 -19.14 -7.08 27.12
CA ASN A 49 -19.07 -5.75 27.74
C ASN A 49 -17.64 -5.30 28.10
N ILE A 50 -16.68 -6.22 28.27
CA ILE A 50 -15.30 -5.89 28.65
C ILE A 50 -14.35 -6.13 27.47
N ASN A 51 -13.93 -5.04 26.82
CA ASN A 51 -12.80 -5.05 25.89
C ASN A 51 -11.49 -5.17 26.67
N LEU A 52 -11.13 -6.41 27.01
CA LEU A 52 -9.83 -6.74 27.60
C LEU A 52 -8.71 -6.39 26.61
N GLY A 53 -7.70 -5.64 27.06
CA GLY A 53 -6.51 -5.31 26.27
C GLY A 53 -5.59 -6.53 26.06
N LEU A 54 -4.50 -6.33 25.30
CA LEU A 54 -3.50 -7.37 24.95
C LEU A 54 -3.01 -8.19 26.15
N ASP A 55 -2.79 -7.52 27.29
CA ASP A 55 -2.26 -8.11 28.53
C ASP A 55 -3.21 -9.14 29.17
N LEU A 56 -4.52 -8.99 28.98
CA LEU A 56 -5.54 -9.84 29.60
C LEU A 56 -6.17 -10.85 28.63
N LYS A 57 -6.17 -10.58 27.31
CA LYS A 57 -6.70 -11.50 26.27
C LYS A 57 -5.64 -12.43 25.67
N GLY A 58 -4.34 -12.12 25.85
CA GLY A 58 -3.29 -12.68 25.02
C GLY A 58 -3.37 -12.16 23.58
N GLY A 59 -2.24 -12.13 22.89
CA GLY A 59 -2.17 -11.70 21.50
C GLY A 59 -0.74 -11.39 21.06
N SER A 60 -0.62 -10.88 19.84
CA SER A 60 0.68 -10.63 19.21
C SER A 60 0.85 -9.16 18.84
N TYR A 61 2.11 -8.71 18.78
CA TYR A 61 2.46 -7.42 18.21
C TYR A 61 3.52 -7.58 17.12
N LEU A 62 3.47 -6.69 16.13
CA LEU A 62 4.42 -6.61 15.04
C LEU A 62 4.91 -5.17 14.91
N VAL A 63 6.22 -5.00 14.74
CA VAL A 63 6.83 -3.71 14.40
C VAL A 63 7.34 -3.81 12.98
N MET A 64 6.80 -2.98 12.10
CA MET A 64 7.16 -2.92 10.69
C MET A 64 7.84 -1.59 10.40
N ARG A 65 8.70 -1.56 9.38
CA ARG A 65 9.32 -0.34 8.89
C ARG A 65 9.07 -0.20 7.39
N VAL A 66 8.58 0.97 6.99
CA VAL A 66 8.44 1.35 5.59
C VAL A 66 9.82 1.64 5.00
N LYS A 67 10.10 1.09 3.81
CA LYS A 67 11.35 1.36 3.09
C LYS A 67 11.27 2.71 2.38
N ILE A 68 11.49 3.79 3.13
CA ILE A 68 11.39 5.17 2.62
C ILE A 68 12.36 5.42 1.46
N GLU A 69 13.59 4.90 1.54
CA GLU A 69 14.58 5.08 0.48
C GLU A 69 14.12 4.47 -0.85
N ASP A 70 13.63 3.23 -0.82
CA ASP A 70 13.12 2.55 -2.01
C ASP A 70 11.89 3.29 -2.58
N TYR A 71 11.04 3.84 -1.72
CA TYR A 71 9.90 4.67 -2.13
C TYR A 71 10.36 5.96 -2.84
N LEU A 72 11.32 6.69 -2.26
CA LEU A 72 11.83 7.93 -2.86
C LEU A 72 12.58 7.67 -4.18
N LYS A 73 13.31 6.55 -4.29
CA LYS A 73 13.90 6.08 -5.55
C LYS A 73 12.84 5.84 -6.61
N ALA A 74 11.78 5.12 -6.27
CA ALA A 74 10.67 4.84 -7.19
C ALA A 74 9.94 6.12 -7.63
N VAL A 75 9.66 7.04 -6.71
CA VAL A 75 9.07 8.36 -7.05
C VAL A 75 9.96 9.13 -8.02
N THR A 76 11.28 9.11 -7.79
CA THR A 76 12.26 9.81 -8.65
C THR A 76 12.32 9.20 -10.06
N ASP A 77 12.38 7.87 -10.17
CA ASP A 77 12.36 7.16 -11.47
C ASP A 77 11.05 7.42 -12.22
N ASN A 78 9.91 7.36 -11.52
CA ASN A 78 8.60 7.64 -12.11
C ASN A 78 8.50 9.08 -12.63
N HIS A 79 8.94 10.06 -11.84
CA HIS A 79 8.97 11.47 -12.27
C HIS A 79 9.89 11.68 -13.47
N ARG A 80 11.03 10.99 -13.52
CA ARG A 80 11.95 11.05 -14.66
C ARG A 80 11.34 10.49 -15.94
N GLN A 81 10.71 9.32 -15.87
CA GLN A 81 10.01 8.73 -17.02
C GLN A 81 8.87 9.63 -17.51
N ALA A 82 8.03 10.10 -16.58
CA ALA A 82 6.91 10.99 -16.91
C ALA A 82 7.37 12.34 -17.48
N ALA A 83 8.47 12.90 -16.98
CA ALA A 83 9.03 14.16 -17.50
C ALA A 83 9.56 14.00 -18.92
N PHE A 84 10.26 12.88 -19.18
CA PHE A 84 10.77 12.56 -20.52
C PHE A 84 9.64 12.34 -21.53
N GLU A 85 8.61 11.59 -21.13
CA GLU A 85 7.43 11.33 -21.96
C GLU A 85 6.64 12.63 -22.24
N ALA A 86 6.38 13.45 -21.22
CA ALA A 86 5.67 14.72 -21.37
C ALA A 86 6.36 15.65 -22.37
N ALA A 87 7.70 15.71 -22.37
CA ALA A 87 8.45 16.50 -23.32
C ALA A 87 8.36 15.93 -24.75
N LYS A 88 8.42 14.59 -24.90
CA LYS A 88 8.28 13.93 -26.20
C LYS A 88 6.88 14.08 -26.79
N GLU A 89 5.83 13.94 -25.99
CA GLU A 89 4.44 14.17 -26.41
C GLU A 89 4.23 15.60 -26.91
N ALA A 90 4.93 16.56 -26.31
CA ALA A 90 4.91 17.96 -26.73
C ALA A 90 5.76 18.26 -27.99
N GLY A 91 6.42 17.25 -28.57
CA GLY A 91 7.29 17.39 -29.74
C GLY A 91 8.61 18.11 -29.46
N LEU A 92 9.06 18.14 -28.19
CA LEU A 92 10.26 18.85 -27.77
C LEU A 92 11.50 17.96 -27.87
N SER A 93 12.63 18.55 -28.25
CA SER A 93 13.89 17.86 -28.57
C SER A 93 14.69 17.49 -27.32
N VAL A 94 14.13 16.61 -26.49
CA VAL A 94 14.82 16.01 -25.33
C VAL A 94 15.58 14.76 -25.78
N THR A 95 16.89 14.76 -25.56
CA THR A 95 17.79 13.67 -25.97
C THR A 95 17.92 12.58 -24.92
N ASP A 96 17.90 12.96 -23.64
CA ASP A 96 18.10 12.02 -22.54
C ASP A 96 17.43 12.48 -21.24
N ALA A 97 17.27 11.55 -20.31
CA ALA A 97 16.69 11.77 -18.99
C ALA A 97 17.39 10.88 -17.95
N THR A 98 18.08 11.50 -17.01
CA THR A 98 18.85 10.82 -15.96
C THR A 98 18.27 11.10 -14.57
N GLU A 99 18.41 10.16 -13.63
CA GLU A 99 18.15 10.37 -12.21
C GLU A 99 19.45 10.33 -11.38
N THR A 100 19.39 10.96 -10.21
CA THR A 100 20.26 10.65 -9.08
C THR A 100 19.35 10.24 -7.94
N ALA A 101 19.56 9.08 -7.33
CA ALA A 101 18.70 8.55 -6.26
C ALA A 101 19.54 7.76 -5.22
N GLU A 102 20.68 8.32 -4.85
CA GLU A 102 21.68 7.70 -3.97
C GLU A 102 22.11 8.67 -2.88
N ASN A 103 22.54 8.12 -1.73
CA ASN A 103 23.08 8.89 -0.61
C ASN A 103 22.15 10.03 -0.11
N GLY A 104 20.83 9.84 -0.20
CA GLY A 104 19.84 10.84 0.22
C GLY A 104 19.63 12.00 -0.76
N ASN A 105 20.27 11.95 -1.93
CA ASN A 105 20.06 12.90 -3.01
C ASN A 105 19.13 12.31 -4.05
N TYR A 106 18.07 13.05 -4.37
CA TYR A 106 17.05 12.67 -5.33
C TYR A 106 16.86 13.80 -6.34
N SER A 107 17.20 13.57 -7.60
CA SER A 107 17.04 14.53 -8.68
C SER A 107 16.72 13.87 -10.01
N VAL A 108 16.01 14.61 -10.84
CA VAL A 108 15.67 14.26 -12.23
C VAL A 108 16.29 15.32 -13.13
N THR A 109 17.07 14.90 -14.13
CA THR A 109 17.68 15.80 -15.11
C THR A 109 17.25 15.42 -16.51
N LEU A 110 16.66 16.38 -17.24
CA LEU A 110 16.40 16.27 -18.67
C LEU A 110 17.50 16.99 -19.45
N ILE A 111 17.97 16.37 -20.52
CA ILE A 111 18.98 16.91 -21.45
C ILE A 111 18.30 17.19 -22.79
N PHE A 112 18.52 18.38 -23.35
CA PHE A 112 17.93 18.81 -24.61
C PHE A 112 18.94 19.56 -25.48
N SER A 113 18.73 19.50 -26.80
CA SER A 113 19.67 20.04 -27.77
C SER A 113 19.47 21.53 -28.09
N ASP A 114 18.24 22.03 -27.94
CA ASP A 114 17.85 23.39 -28.32
C ASP A 114 17.53 24.25 -27.09
N PRO A 115 18.42 25.19 -26.70
CA PRO A 115 18.20 26.08 -25.57
C PRO A 115 16.93 26.93 -25.64
N SER A 116 16.42 27.21 -26.85
CA SER A 116 15.20 28.01 -27.03
C SER A 116 13.93 27.29 -26.56
N GLN A 117 13.98 25.95 -26.46
CA GLN A 117 12.85 25.12 -26.03
C GLN A 117 12.75 24.99 -24.51
N LYS A 118 13.73 25.50 -23.75
CA LYS A 118 13.81 25.33 -22.29
C LYS A 118 12.50 25.66 -21.56
N ASP A 119 11.93 26.83 -21.81
CA ASP A 119 10.71 27.26 -21.11
C ASP A 119 9.49 26.42 -21.53
N ALA A 120 9.43 26.01 -22.80
CA ALA A 120 8.40 25.12 -23.30
C ALA A 120 8.50 23.71 -22.66
N ILE A 121 9.72 23.19 -22.45
CA ILE A 121 9.95 21.92 -21.75
C ILE A 121 9.48 22.01 -20.31
N ILE A 122 9.88 23.07 -19.60
CA ILE A 122 9.44 23.30 -18.21
C ILE A 122 7.91 23.33 -18.12
N GLU A 123 7.23 24.03 -19.02
CA GLU A 123 5.77 24.12 -19.02
C GLU A 123 5.07 22.81 -19.41
N ALA A 124 5.61 22.06 -20.38
CA ALA A 124 5.08 20.75 -20.76
C ALA A 124 5.18 19.75 -19.60
N VAL A 125 6.35 19.69 -18.95
CA VAL A 125 6.60 18.81 -17.81
C VAL A 125 5.73 19.19 -16.62
N LYS A 126 5.60 20.48 -16.27
CA LYS A 126 4.73 20.95 -15.17
C LYS A 126 3.26 20.53 -15.33
N LYS A 127 2.76 20.39 -16.55
CA LYS A 127 1.36 19.99 -16.81
C LYS A 127 1.10 18.51 -16.54
N LYS A 128 2.13 17.67 -16.63
CA LYS A 128 2.02 16.21 -16.61
C LYS A 128 2.67 15.58 -15.37
N VAL A 129 3.65 16.25 -14.77
CA VAL A 129 4.41 15.76 -13.61
C VAL A 129 4.26 16.70 -12.44
N ASP A 130 3.95 16.14 -11.27
CA ASP A 130 3.66 16.89 -10.04
C ASP A 130 4.94 17.34 -9.29
N PHE A 131 5.82 18.04 -10.00
CA PHE A 131 7.02 18.64 -9.37
C PHE A 131 6.69 19.82 -8.44
N ASN A 132 5.51 20.44 -8.61
CA ASN A 132 5.05 21.58 -7.82
C ASN A 132 4.06 21.19 -6.72
N ASN A 133 4.05 19.92 -6.32
CA ASN A 133 3.18 19.43 -5.25
C ASN A 133 3.28 20.34 -4.01
N PRO A 134 2.17 20.92 -3.51
CA PRO A 134 2.21 21.84 -2.36
C PRO A 134 2.77 21.22 -1.08
N ILE A 135 2.70 19.89 -0.95
CA ILE A 135 3.16 19.13 0.21
C ILE A 135 4.66 18.79 0.05
N ALA A 136 5.11 18.51 -1.17
CA ALA A 136 6.47 18.05 -1.44
C ALA A 136 7.02 18.67 -2.75
N PRO A 137 7.27 19.99 -2.78
CA PRO A 137 7.75 20.65 -3.99
C PRO A 137 9.19 20.25 -4.30
N TRP A 138 9.51 20.18 -5.59
CA TRP A 138 10.87 19.99 -6.10
C TRP A 138 11.44 21.35 -6.51
N ASN A 139 12.73 21.55 -6.25
CA ASN A 139 13.43 22.74 -6.68
C ASN A 139 13.88 22.56 -8.14
N VAL A 140 13.52 23.50 -9.00
CA VAL A 140 13.97 23.50 -10.40
C VAL A 140 15.22 24.38 -10.55
N SER A 141 16.23 23.85 -11.22
CA SER A 141 17.38 24.60 -11.73
C SER A 141 17.56 24.26 -13.21
N SER A 142 18.10 25.20 -13.98
CA SER A 142 18.29 25.01 -15.43
C SER A 142 19.62 25.58 -15.87
N THR A 143 20.26 24.89 -16.82
CA THR A 143 21.39 25.38 -17.61
C THR A 143 20.92 25.63 -19.05
N ASP A 144 21.85 25.91 -19.96
CA ASP A 144 21.52 26.11 -21.39
C ASP A 144 20.98 24.84 -22.06
N ASN A 145 21.40 23.65 -21.61
CA ASN A 145 21.08 22.37 -22.25
C ASN A 145 20.50 21.32 -21.30
N SER A 146 20.22 21.70 -20.04
CA SER A 146 19.62 20.79 -19.08
C SER A 146 18.66 21.49 -18.12
N ILE A 147 17.64 20.76 -17.67
CA ILE A 147 16.77 21.16 -16.56
C ILE A 147 16.86 20.06 -15.52
N THR A 148 17.12 20.46 -14.28
CA THR A 148 17.23 19.57 -13.13
C THR A 148 16.17 19.93 -12.10
N TRP A 149 15.37 18.94 -11.71
CA TRP A 149 14.49 18.99 -10.55
C TRP A 149 15.13 18.24 -9.41
N THR A 150 15.32 18.90 -8.27
CA THR A 150 15.92 18.31 -7.06
C THR A 150 14.89 18.25 -5.95
N LEU A 151 14.75 17.10 -5.29
CA LEU A 151 13.85 16.91 -4.16
C LEU A 151 14.56 17.32 -2.85
N PRO A 152 14.21 18.47 -2.25
CA PRO A 152 14.86 18.94 -1.03
C PRO A 152 14.48 18.09 0.19
N LEU A 153 15.31 18.13 1.24
CA LEU A 153 15.13 17.31 2.45
C LEU A 153 13.75 17.47 3.11
N GLN A 154 13.17 18.68 3.11
CA GLN A 154 11.84 18.91 3.67
C GLN A 154 10.76 18.15 2.90
N SER A 155 10.82 18.16 1.57
CA SER A 155 9.92 17.40 0.70
C SER A 155 10.14 15.90 0.83
N GLN A 156 11.39 15.44 1.01
CA GLN A 156 11.68 14.03 1.31
C GLN A 156 10.99 13.57 2.61
N ARG A 157 11.02 14.39 3.67
CA ARG A 157 10.33 14.10 4.94
C ARG A 157 8.81 14.09 4.78
N ALA A 158 8.25 15.05 4.04
CA ALA A 158 6.82 15.09 3.76
C ALA A 158 6.34 13.84 2.99
N LEU A 159 7.10 13.44 1.96
CA LEU A 159 6.85 12.20 1.23
C LEU A 159 7.02 10.95 2.09
N ALA A 160 8.01 10.93 2.99
CA ALA A 160 8.21 9.82 3.93
C ALA A 160 7.01 9.66 4.88
N LYS A 161 6.48 10.77 5.39
CA LYS A 161 5.26 10.79 6.20
C LYS A 161 4.06 10.27 5.41
N GLN A 162 3.85 10.79 4.20
CA GLN A 162 2.76 10.34 3.33
C GLN A 162 2.85 8.83 3.01
N ALA A 163 4.06 8.33 2.72
CA ALA A 163 4.31 6.91 2.48
C ALA A 163 3.98 6.06 3.71
N THR A 164 4.34 6.55 4.91
CA THR A 164 4.05 5.85 6.17
C THR A 164 2.54 5.81 6.46
N GLU A 165 1.84 6.92 6.26
CA GLU A 165 0.38 6.98 6.40
C GLU A 165 -0.34 6.09 5.38
N GLN A 166 0.15 6.05 4.14
CA GLN A 166 -0.39 5.16 3.12
C GLN A 166 -0.16 3.69 3.47
N ALA A 167 1.04 3.34 3.93
CA ALA A 167 1.35 2.00 4.39
C ALA A 167 0.45 1.59 5.56
N LEU A 168 0.20 2.49 6.52
CA LEU A 168 -0.71 2.24 7.63
C LEU A 168 -2.13 1.90 7.14
N ARG A 169 -2.69 2.68 6.19
CA ARG A 169 -4.00 2.40 5.59
C ARG A 169 -4.04 1.06 4.85
N ILE A 170 -2.96 0.70 4.14
CA ILE A 170 -2.86 -0.59 3.44
C ILE A 170 -2.85 -1.74 4.44
N VAL A 171 -2.05 -1.65 5.50
CA VAL A 171 -1.98 -2.68 6.53
C VAL A 171 -3.34 -2.82 7.21
N GLU A 172 -3.98 -1.70 7.60
CA GLU A 172 -5.31 -1.70 8.21
C GLU A 172 -6.35 -2.41 7.32
N SER A 173 -6.42 -2.06 6.03
CA SER A 173 -7.33 -2.69 5.06
C SER A 173 -7.10 -4.21 4.94
N ARG A 174 -5.83 -4.64 4.86
CA ARG A 174 -5.48 -6.07 4.78
C ARG A 174 -5.90 -6.80 6.05
N ILE A 175 -5.58 -6.27 7.22
CA ILE A 175 -5.92 -6.89 8.51
C ILE A 175 -7.43 -7.01 8.69
N ASN A 176 -8.19 -5.98 8.32
CA ASN A 176 -9.66 -6.00 8.35
C ASN A 176 -10.22 -7.10 7.44
N THR A 177 -9.65 -7.28 6.24
CA THR A 177 -10.04 -8.35 5.31
C THR A 177 -9.84 -9.75 5.90
N PHE A 178 -8.83 -9.93 6.76
CA PHE A 178 -8.57 -11.21 7.43
C PHE A 178 -9.40 -11.45 8.70
N GLY A 179 -10.28 -10.51 9.07
CA GLY A 179 -11.20 -10.69 10.19
C GLY A 179 -10.55 -10.58 11.56
N VAL A 180 -9.38 -9.96 11.67
CA VAL A 180 -8.79 -9.62 12.97
C VAL A 180 -9.68 -8.55 13.62
N LYS A 181 -10.23 -8.87 14.80
CA LYS A 181 -11.10 -7.96 15.52
C LYS A 181 -10.27 -6.90 16.23
N GLU A 182 -10.60 -5.63 15.98
CA GLU A 182 -10.03 -4.46 16.69
C GLU A 182 -8.48 -4.40 16.66
N PRO A 183 -7.83 -4.42 15.48
CA PRO A 183 -6.39 -4.20 15.41
C PRO A 183 -6.05 -2.76 15.79
N THR A 184 -4.98 -2.57 16.55
CA THR A 184 -4.45 -1.23 16.85
C THR A 184 -3.21 -0.98 16.01
N LEU A 185 -3.25 0.03 15.14
CA LEU A 185 -2.11 0.49 14.34
C LEU A 185 -1.64 1.86 14.82
N GLN A 186 -0.35 2.02 15.06
CA GLN A 186 0.24 3.28 15.50
C GLN A 186 1.58 3.51 14.82
N ILE A 187 1.85 4.74 14.38
CA ILE A 187 3.18 5.15 13.96
C ILE A 187 4.01 5.40 15.23
N ILE A 188 5.21 4.83 15.31
CA ILE A 188 6.07 4.93 16.49
C ILE A 188 7.42 5.57 16.15
N GLY A 189 7.96 6.39 17.06
CA GLY A 189 9.22 7.11 16.83
C GLY A 189 9.02 8.46 16.15
N SER A 190 10.05 8.96 15.48
CA SER A 190 9.97 10.19 14.70
C SER A 190 9.09 10.00 13.46
N GLU A 191 8.49 11.09 12.95
CA GLU A 191 7.59 11.07 11.79
C GLU A 191 8.28 10.51 10.52
N ASP A 192 9.60 10.60 10.43
CA ASP A 192 10.44 10.09 9.35
C ASP A 192 10.99 8.68 9.60
N SER A 193 10.78 8.10 10.78
CA SER A 193 11.29 6.76 11.10
C SER A 193 10.59 5.64 10.33
N GLY A 194 9.41 5.91 9.79
CA GLY A 194 8.59 4.98 9.01
C GLY A 194 8.19 3.72 9.76
N ARG A 195 8.20 3.73 11.11
CA ARG A 195 7.88 2.55 11.91
C ARG A 195 6.40 2.51 12.27
N ILE A 196 5.79 1.35 12.07
CA ILE A 196 4.38 1.08 12.37
C ILE A 196 4.32 -0.08 13.37
N LEU A 197 3.70 0.18 14.53
CA LEU A 197 3.32 -0.82 15.51
C LEU A 197 1.91 -1.32 15.20
N LEU A 198 1.78 -2.63 15.02
CA LEU A 198 0.51 -3.33 14.88
C LEU A 198 0.32 -4.23 16.10
N GLN A 199 -0.76 -4.02 16.85
CA GLN A 199 -1.17 -4.87 17.95
C GLN A 199 -2.46 -5.60 17.57
N MET A 200 -2.49 -6.90 17.86
CA MET A 200 -3.57 -7.79 17.44
C MET A 200 -4.01 -8.65 18.62
N PRO A 201 -5.07 -8.23 19.34
CA PRO A 201 -5.66 -9.03 20.41
C PRO A 201 -6.21 -10.35 19.86
N GLY A 202 -5.96 -11.46 20.56
CA GLY A 202 -6.49 -12.78 20.18
C GLY A 202 -5.87 -13.41 18.92
N VAL A 203 -4.79 -12.84 18.38
CA VAL A 203 -4.00 -13.47 17.30
C VAL A 203 -2.82 -14.21 17.90
N GLU A 204 -2.80 -15.54 17.71
CA GLU A 204 -1.77 -16.44 18.23
C GLU A 204 -0.55 -16.58 17.29
N ASP A 205 -0.76 -16.46 15.96
CA ASP A 205 0.31 -16.60 14.96
C ASP A 205 0.63 -15.26 14.26
N PRO A 206 1.63 -14.50 14.74
CA PRO A 206 2.07 -13.27 14.11
C PRO A 206 2.77 -13.48 12.76
N GLU A 207 3.39 -14.64 12.53
CA GLU A 207 4.11 -14.92 11.29
C GLU A 207 3.13 -15.10 10.12
N ARG A 208 1.95 -15.70 10.35
CA ARG A 208 0.87 -15.69 9.37
C ARG A 208 0.46 -14.27 9.00
N VAL A 209 0.25 -13.40 9.98
CA VAL A 209 -0.13 -12.02 9.69
C VAL A 209 0.96 -11.28 8.93
N LYS A 210 2.22 -11.43 9.37
CA LYS A 210 3.39 -10.85 8.71
C LYS A 210 3.43 -11.20 7.23
N ARG A 211 3.27 -12.48 6.85
CA ARG A 211 3.25 -12.90 5.44
C ARG A 211 2.17 -12.20 4.61
N LEU A 212 1.02 -11.92 5.24
CA LEU A 212 -0.12 -11.29 4.56
C LEU A 212 0.08 -9.78 4.40
N VAL A 213 0.58 -9.10 5.42
CA VAL A 213 0.86 -7.65 5.35
C VAL A 213 2.12 -7.36 4.54
N SER A 214 3.08 -8.29 4.46
CA SER A 214 4.31 -8.14 3.67
C SER A 214 4.17 -8.54 2.20
N ALA A 215 3.06 -9.16 1.79
CA ALA A 215 2.86 -9.55 0.40
C ALA A 215 2.95 -8.32 -0.53
N GLU A 216 3.79 -8.41 -1.56
CA GLU A 216 3.93 -7.34 -2.55
C GLU A 216 2.60 -7.13 -3.28
N SER A 217 2.12 -5.89 -3.30
CA SER A 217 0.85 -5.51 -3.96
C SER A 217 1.09 -4.51 -5.09
N LYS A 218 2.13 -4.74 -5.90
CA LYS A 218 2.36 -3.95 -7.10
C LYS A 218 1.65 -4.62 -8.27
N LEU A 219 0.66 -3.94 -8.84
CA LEU A 219 0.00 -4.36 -10.07
C LEU A 219 0.29 -3.32 -11.15
N GLU A 220 0.78 -3.79 -12.29
CA GLU A 220 1.03 -2.98 -13.48
C GLU A 220 0.58 -3.76 -14.72
N LEU A 221 -0.20 -3.11 -15.57
CA LEU A 221 -0.58 -3.60 -16.89
C LEU A 221 0.34 -2.92 -17.90
N MET A 222 1.28 -3.69 -18.45
CA MET A 222 2.25 -3.21 -19.42
C MET A 222 2.03 -3.91 -20.76
N LYS A 223 2.37 -3.22 -21.85
CA LYS A 223 2.31 -3.81 -23.19
C LYS A 223 3.53 -4.70 -23.40
N VAL A 224 3.29 -5.96 -23.76
CA VAL A 224 4.37 -6.91 -24.08
C VAL A 224 4.84 -6.67 -25.51
N VAL A 225 6.15 -6.52 -25.70
CA VAL A 225 6.78 -6.41 -27.02
C VAL A 225 6.77 -7.80 -27.65
N SER A 226 5.76 -8.04 -28.48
CA SER A 226 5.54 -9.32 -29.16
C SER A 226 4.99 -9.09 -30.57
N PRO A 227 5.12 -10.07 -31.48
CA PRO A 227 4.47 -10.00 -32.78
C PRO A 227 2.95 -9.81 -32.63
N PRO A 228 2.29 -9.16 -33.60
CA PRO A 228 0.85 -8.92 -33.51
C PRO A 228 0.08 -10.25 -33.44
N TYR A 229 -1.02 -10.23 -32.68
CA TYR A 229 -2.01 -11.30 -32.66
C TYR A 229 -2.39 -11.70 -34.11
N PRO A 230 -2.54 -13.00 -34.43
CA PRO A 230 -2.67 -14.16 -33.54
C PRO A 230 -1.37 -14.86 -33.14
N SER A 231 -0.21 -14.27 -33.42
CA SER A 231 1.08 -14.87 -33.05
C SER A 231 1.18 -15.04 -31.53
N PRO A 232 1.82 -16.11 -31.04
CA PRO A 232 2.04 -16.30 -29.61
C PRO A 232 2.93 -15.18 -29.04
N ILE A 233 2.79 -14.95 -27.74
CA ILE A 233 3.62 -13.97 -27.03
C ILE A 233 5.09 -14.37 -27.17
N GLN A 234 5.92 -13.41 -27.57
CA GLN A 234 7.37 -13.62 -27.60
C GLN A 234 7.89 -13.73 -26.17
N THR A 235 8.49 -14.88 -25.86
CA THR A 235 9.16 -15.14 -24.60
C THR A 235 10.61 -15.55 -24.86
N TYR A 236 11.46 -15.36 -23.86
CA TYR A 236 12.89 -15.67 -23.90
C TYR A 236 13.25 -16.65 -22.80
N ALA A 237 14.24 -17.52 -23.05
CA ALA A 237 14.65 -18.52 -22.08
C ALA A 237 15.50 -17.92 -20.96
N THR A 238 16.31 -16.90 -21.29
CA THR A 238 17.17 -16.19 -20.33
C THR A 238 16.95 -14.69 -20.37
N ARG A 239 17.35 -14.01 -19.30
CA ARG A 239 17.25 -12.55 -19.22
C ARG A 239 18.20 -11.89 -20.23
N GLU A 240 19.37 -12.48 -20.45
CA GLU A 240 20.40 -11.97 -21.37
C GLU A 240 19.89 -11.99 -22.82
N GLU A 241 19.16 -13.03 -23.21
CA GLU A 241 18.53 -13.15 -24.53
C GLU A 241 17.46 -12.06 -24.73
N ALA A 242 16.61 -11.85 -23.73
CA ALA A 242 15.63 -10.77 -23.74
C ALA A 242 16.30 -9.38 -23.82
N LEU A 243 17.39 -9.16 -23.10
CA LEU A 243 18.15 -7.91 -23.17
C LEU A 243 18.80 -7.71 -24.54
N ALA A 244 19.35 -8.77 -25.15
CA ALA A 244 19.93 -8.71 -26.48
C ALA A 244 18.91 -8.22 -27.53
N SER A 245 17.63 -8.61 -27.39
CA SER A 245 16.54 -8.15 -28.27
C SER A 245 16.27 -6.63 -28.22
N ILE A 246 16.71 -5.95 -27.15
CA ILE A 246 16.54 -4.50 -26.95
C ILE A 246 17.87 -3.73 -26.95
N GLY A 247 18.94 -4.32 -27.47
CA GLY A 247 20.25 -3.66 -27.57
C GLY A 247 21.15 -3.86 -26.34
N GLY A 248 20.92 -4.94 -25.58
CA GLY A 248 21.80 -5.43 -24.51
C GLY A 248 21.58 -4.80 -23.13
N ARG A 249 20.67 -3.83 -23.00
CA ARG A 249 20.37 -3.16 -21.73
C ARG A 249 18.92 -2.66 -21.70
N GLU A 250 18.37 -2.55 -20.49
CA GLU A 250 17.06 -1.92 -20.30
C GLU A 250 17.15 -0.42 -20.63
N THR A 251 16.04 0.12 -21.14
CA THR A 251 15.90 1.53 -21.52
C THR A 251 14.67 2.13 -20.84
N LEU A 252 14.44 3.42 -21.05
CA LEU A 252 13.30 4.12 -20.44
C LEU A 252 11.96 3.67 -20.97
N SER A 253 11.96 3.12 -22.18
CA SER A 253 10.77 2.64 -22.87
C SER A 253 10.67 1.12 -22.87
N ARG A 254 11.71 0.38 -22.46
CA ARG A 254 11.71 -1.09 -22.49
C ARG A 254 12.43 -1.70 -21.30
N LYS A 255 11.73 -2.57 -20.56
CA LYS A 255 12.27 -3.35 -19.44
C LYS A 255 12.04 -4.85 -19.64
N VAL A 256 12.81 -5.68 -18.94
CA VAL A 256 12.70 -7.15 -19.01
C VAL A 256 12.14 -7.68 -17.70
N PHE A 257 11.05 -8.45 -17.79
CA PHE A 257 10.42 -9.07 -16.62
C PHE A 257 10.36 -10.59 -16.70
N PRO A 258 10.41 -11.28 -15.54
CA PRO A 258 10.08 -12.70 -15.46
C PRO A 258 8.62 -12.93 -15.89
N TYR A 259 8.40 -13.96 -16.70
CA TYR A 259 7.11 -14.39 -17.20
C TYR A 259 6.84 -15.84 -16.82
N THR A 260 5.62 -16.06 -16.33
CA THR A 260 5.11 -17.39 -15.98
C THR A 260 3.68 -17.49 -16.52
N GLU A 261 3.44 -18.43 -17.42
CA GLU A 261 2.10 -18.69 -17.93
C GLU A 261 1.29 -19.51 -16.93
N ARG A 262 -0.01 -19.18 -16.77
CA ARG A 262 -0.87 -19.81 -15.77
C ARG A 262 -1.11 -21.30 -16.04
N GLU A 263 -1.06 -21.72 -17.31
CA GLU A 263 -1.46 -23.07 -17.73
C GLU A 263 -0.27 -24.02 -18.00
N GLU A 264 0.97 -23.54 -18.10
CA GLU A 264 2.13 -24.41 -18.33
C GLU A 264 2.63 -25.10 -17.05
N THR A 265 1.95 -26.17 -16.65
CA THR A 265 2.52 -27.20 -15.77
C THR A 265 2.94 -28.41 -16.60
N THR A 266 4.06 -28.31 -17.31
CA THR A 266 4.67 -29.50 -17.92
C THR A 266 5.68 -30.09 -16.93
N ASN A 267 5.39 -31.27 -16.37
CA ASN A 267 6.29 -32.05 -15.49
C ASN A 267 6.73 -31.41 -14.16
N GLY A 268 5.97 -30.47 -13.60
CA GLY A 268 6.21 -29.97 -12.24
C GLY A 268 7.40 -29.01 -12.07
N GLU A 269 8.18 -28.74 -13.12
CA GLU A 269 9.20 -27.69 -13.14
C GLU A 269 8.67 -26.44 -13.85
N ARG A 270 8.48 -25.35 -13.09
CA ARG A 270 8.19 -24.03 -13.67
C ARG A 270 9.45 -23.52 -14.37
N LYS A 271 9.53 -23.65 -15.69
CA LYS A 271 10.59 -22.99 -16.46
C LYS A 271 10.30 -21.49 -16.50
N GLN A 272 11.02 -20.73 -15.67
CA GLN A 272 10.97 -19.28 -15.66
C GLN A 272 11.37 -18.76 -17.04
N ARG A 273 10.46 -18.06 -17.72
CA ARG A 273 10.74 -17.35 -18.97
C ARG A 273 10.83 -15.85 -18.72
N PHE A 274 11.19 -15.09 -19.75
CA PHE A 274 11.28 -13.64 -19.72
C PHE A 274 10.50 -13.01 -20.87
N VAL A 275 9.97 -11.82 -20.63
CA VAL A 275 9.31 -10.98 -21.64
C VAL A 275 9.92 -9.58 -21.63
N VAL A 276 9.90 -8.94 -22.79
CA VAL A 276 10.19 -7.51 -22.92
C VAL A 276 8.87 -6.76 -22.88
N VAL A 277 8.78 -5.73 -22.06
CA VAL A 277 7.58 -4.88 -21.95
C VAL A 277 7.92 -3.44 -22.24
N GLU A 278 6.93 -2.69 -22.72
CA GLU A 278 7.00 -1.25 -22.89
C GLU A 278 6.70 -0.55 -21.56
N THR A 279 7.44 0.53 -21.28
CA THR A 279 7.25 1.40 -20.13
C THR A 279 6.93 2.83 -20.57
N PRO A 280 6.11 3.58 -19.80
CA PRO A 280 5.51 3.21 -18.51
C PRO A 280 4.33 2.23 -18.62
N ALA A 281 3.82 1.76 -17.48
CA ALA A 281 2.61 0.94 -17.45
C ALA A 281 1.40 1.74 -17.94
N VAL A 282 0.52 1.09 -18.70
CA VAL A 282 -0.72 1.70 -19.19
C VAL A 282 -1.68 1.93 -18.03
N ILE A 283 -1.79 0.94 -17.14
CA ILE A 283 -2.63 0.97 -15.94
C ILE A 283 -1.81 0.41 -14.78
N ASP A 284 -1.94 1.00 -13.59
CA ASP A 284 -1.35 0.47 -12.37
C ASP A 284 -2.41 0.20 -11.29
N GLY A 285 -2.00 -0.35 -10.16
CA GLY A 285 -2.87 -0.68 -9.03
C GLY A 285 -3.63 0.52 -8.45
N SER A 286 -3.17 1.76 -8.63
CA SER A 286 -3.85 2.96 -8.15
C SER A 286 -5.11 3.29 -8.96
N GLU A 287 -5.19 2.79 -10.20
CA GLU A 287 -6.33 2.96 -11.11
C GLU A 287 -7.41 1.88 -10.91
N LEU A 288 -7.18 0.91 -10.02
CA LEU A 288 -8.20 -0.07 -9.64
C LEU A 288 -9.25 0.54 -8.71
N ARG A 289 -10.51 0.16 -8.92
CA ARG A 289 -11.63 0.45 -8.03
C ARG A 289 -11.88 -0.70 -7.06
N ASP A 290 -11.94 -1.93 -7.56
CA ASP A 290 -12.10 -3.14 -6.77
C ASP A 290 -11.40 -4.34 -7.43
N ALA A 291 -11.21 -5.41 -6.64
CA ALA A 291 -10.77 -6.71 -7.12
C ALA A 291 -11.36 -7.81 -6.22
N ALA A 292 -11.89 -8.87 -6.82
CA ALA A 292 -12.49 -9.99 -6.11
C ALA A 292 -12.14 -11.32 -6.77
N ALA A 293 -11.90 -12.34 -5.94
CA ALA A 293 -11.82 -13.71 -6.41
C ALA A 293 -13.24 -14.24 -6.67
N VAL A 294 -13.51 -14.66 -7.90
CA VAL A 294 -14.80 -15.19 -8.33
C VAL A 294 -14.57 -16.61 -8.86
N SER A 295 -15.40 -17.56 -8.43
CA SER A 295 -15.35 -18.91 -9.00
C SER A 295 -16.01 -18.90 -10.38
N ARG A 296 -15.33 -19.41 -11.40
CA ARG A 296 -15.83 -19.42 -12.78
C ARG A 296 -16.94 -20.45 -12.98
N THR A 297 -16.82 -21.61 -12.32
CA THR A 297 -17.74 -22.75 -12.48
C THR A 297 -18.44 -23.17 -11.18
N GLY A 298 -18.11 -22.54 -10.05
CA GLY A 298 -18.58 -22.96 -8.72
C GLY A 298 -17.82 -24.16 -8.15
N ILE A 299 -16.84 -24.70 -8.89
CA ILE A 299 -15.98 -25.80 -8.45
C ILE A 299 -14.82 -25.25 -7.61
N GLU A 300 -14.52 -25.94 -6.52
CA GLU A 300 -13.40 -25.63 -5.63
C GLU A 300 -12.08 -25.70 -6.41
N GLY A 301 -11.34 -24.59 -6.45
CA GLY A 301 -10.06 -24.46 -7.16
C GLY A 301 -10.12 -23.71 -8.50
N ASP A 302 -11.31 -23.45 -9.04
CA ASP A 302 -11.48 -22.67 -10.28
C ASP A 302 -11.81 -21.20 -9.98
N TYR A 303 -10.81 -20.46 -9.47
CA TYR A 303 -10.93 -19.05 -9.15
C TYR A 303 -10.23 -18.16 -10.18
N GLN A 304 -10.90 -17.07 -10.54
CA GLN A 304 -10.31 -15.96 -11.27
C GLN A 304 -10.40 -14.67 -10.46
N ILE A 305 -9.42 -13.78 -10.63
CA ILE A 305 -9.51 -12.44 -10.07
C ILE A 305 -10.21 -11.55 -11.10
N VAL A 306 -11.39 -11.04 -10.75
CA VAL A 306 -12.09 -10.01 -11.51
C VAL A 306 -11.80 -8.68 -10.83
N PHE A 307 -11.42 -7.66 -11.59
CA PHE A 307 -11.18 -6.31 -11.09
C PHE A 307 -11.93 -5.29 -11.94
N SER A 308 -12.30 -4.17 -11.33
CA SER A 308 -12.84 -3.01 -12.05
C SER A 308 -11.90 -1.82 -11.94
N LEU A 309 -11.90 -0.99 -13.00
CA LEU A 309 -11.11 0.22 -13.08
C LEU A 309 -11.90 1.43 -12.59
N LYS A 310 -11.19 2.43 -12.08
CA LYS A 310 -11.72 3.79 -11.95
C LYS A 310 -11.97 4.39 -13.34
N PRO A 311 -12.83 5.42 -13.45
CA PRO A 311 -13.08 6.07 -14.75
C PRO A 311 -11.81 6.57 -15.46
N SER A 312 -10.82 7.06 -14.71
CA SER A 312 -9.51 7.47 -15.22
C SER A 312 -8.75 6.30 -15.87
N GLY A 313 -8.67 5.16 -15.19
CA GLY A 313 -8.04 3.96 -15.69
C GLY A 313 -8.77 3.35 -16.89
N ALA A 314 -10.10 3.42 -16.93
CA ALA A 314 -10.90 2.87 -18.03
C ALA A 314 -10.81 3.67 -19.33
N GLN A 315 -10.40 4.95 -19.27
CA GLN A 315 -10.19 5.79 -20.45
C GLN A 315 -8.82 5.59 -21.12
N LYS A 316 -7.86 5.01 -20.38
CA LYS A 316 -6.53 4.67 -20.88
C LYS A 316 -6.58 3.35 -21.67
#